data_AF-A0A971PXT3-F1
#
_entry.id   AF-A0A971PXT3-F1
#
_cell.length_a   1.000
_cell.length_b   1.000
_cell.length_c   1.000
_cell.angle_alpha   90.00
_cell.angle_beta   90.00
_cell.angle_gamma   90.00
#
_symmetry.space_group_name_H-M   'P 1'
#
loop_
_entity.id
_entity.type
_entity.pdbx_description
1 polymer ?
#
loop_
_entity_poly.entity_id
_entity_poly.type
_entity_poly.pdbx_seq_one_letter_code
_entity_poly.pdbx_strand_id
1 'polypeptide(L)'
;MWEDYLQTCQQSLEYQVVKVEIDPETGEMVVINEDGEELALPSTELNIPQISPLVDRLSRLYSAGKLVSFNKLSRIPPIDCPAQAEWFGLDSLRTVGTVTREVKYRISALEPEALRKFNNFKTNGATLLRRLGFSLGDGLHWMPDAMIVLLQNELNRITDDALELIYNSMGIRTRHVPGTDRRKEIIRAFIKQRQEKIVGDANKIYEEFFPGEKMEQQVIDIITGELEFRLEKVLTGKVFPDVLQNSIAFSFNPGADQSVLFDQPFLLLKDLALFPRMVLSEDYYFLKGIRIDTDELLEAVDVCNDQIIAAAGQPDVKDRAHKELSLLKEIINAEVYSEVKCRAIFAVMDGMPEDKVKEIISQGLVLG
;
A
#
# COMPACT_ATOMS: atom_id res chain seq x y z
N MET A 1 -7.77 9.36 39.27
CA MET A 1 -8.42 9.80 38.02
C MET A 1 -9.59 8.90 37.63
N TRP A 2 -9.41 7.60 37.37
CA TRP A 2 -10.55 6.70 37.04
C TRP A 2 -11.47 6.44 38.25
N GLU A 3 -10.91 6.23 39.45
CA GLU A 3 -11.69 6.07 40.68
C GLU A 3 -12.43 7.36 41.07
N ASP A 4 -11.79 8.52 40.91
CA ASP A 4 -12.41 9.83 41.14
C ASP A 4 -13.57 10.09 40.17
N TYR A 5 -13.40 9.75 38.88
CA TYR A 5 -14.47 9.83 37.87
C TYR A 5 -15.67 8.96 38.22
N LEU A 6 -15.43 7.70 38.62
CA LEU A 6 -16.49 6.79 39.05
C LEU A 6 -17.22 7.32 40.29
N GLN A 7 -16.50 7.93 41.24
CA GLN A 7 -17.08 8.50 42.44
C GLN A 7 -17.93 9.74 42.14
N THR A 8 -17.48 10.63 41.24
CA THR A 8 -18.27 11.79 40.79
C THR A 8 -19.51 11.35 40.03
N CYS A 9 -19.41 10.37 39.11
CA CYS A 9 -20.58 9.81 38.42
C CYS A 9 -21.59 9.17 39.37
N GLN A 10 -21.13 8.51 40.44
CA GLN A 10 -21.99 7.94 41.48
C GLN A 10 -22.70 8.99 42.33
N GLN A 11 -22.07 10.14 42.57
CA GLN A 11 -22.70 11.28 43.26
C GLN A 11 -23.68 12.03 42.34
N SER A 12 -23.39 12.12 41.04
CA SER A 12 -24.26 12.76 40.03
C SER A 12 -25.49 11.92 39.65
N LEU A 13 -25.57 10.65 40.07
CA LEU A 13 -26.74 9.78 39.86
C LEU A 13 -27.97 10.18 40.70
N GLU A 14 -27.84 11.16 41.61
CA GLU A 14 -28.96 11.72 42.40
C GLU A 14 -29.75 12.82 41.65
N TYR A 15 -29.30 13.29 40.48
CA TYR A 15 -30.01 14.29 39.67
C TYR A 15 -31.00 13.63 38.69
N GLN A 16 -32.25 14.11 38.65
CA GLN A 16 -33.26 13.70 37.65
C GLN A 16 -32.96 14.35 36.30
N VAL A 17 -32.05 13.73 35.54
CA VAL A 17 -31.71 14.16 34.19
C VAL A 17 -32.93 14.06 33.27
N VAL A 18 -33.35 15.18 32.68
CA VAL A 18 -34.54 15.25 31.80
C VAL A 18 -34.16 15.24 30.34
N LYS A 19 -33.06 15.91 29.98
CA LYS A 19 -32.65 16.06 28.58
C LYS A 19 -31.13 16.09 28.46
N VAL A 20 -30.62 15.31 27.52
CA VAL A 20 -29.22 15.34 27.10
C VAL A 20 -29.21 15.84 25.65
N GLU A 21 -28.59 16.98 25.41
CA GLU A 21 -28.30 17.47 24.07
C GLU A 21 -26.83 17.21 23.78
N ILE A 22 -26.57 16.61 22.62
CA ILE A 22 -25.20 16.32 22.17
C ILE A 22 -24.99 17.11 20.89
N ASP A 23 -24.01 18.01 20.89
CA ASP A 23 -23.56 18.67 19.69
C ASP A 23 -22.94 17.60 18.76
N PRO A 24 -23.49 17.39 17.55
CA PRO A 24 -23.04 16.36 16.63
C PRO A 24 -21.65 16.65 16.03
N GLU A 25 -21.18 17.89 16.11
CA GLU A 25 -19.91 18.36 15.55
C GLU A 25 -18.78 18.35 16.57
N THR A 26 -19.01 18.86 17.78
CA THR A 26 -18.00 18.97 18.83
C THR A 26 -18.00 17.75 19.76
N GLY A 27 -19.14 17.04 19.85
CA GLY A 27 -19.36 16.01 20.87
C GLY A 27 -19.68 16.60 22.24
N GLU A 28 -19.87 17.93 22.33
CA GLU A 28 -20.22 18.60 23.57
C GLU A 28 -21.58 18.17 24.05
N MET A 29 -21.62 17.65 25.28
CA MET A 29 -22.84 17.21 25.93
C MET A 29 -23.31 18.28 26.91
N VAL A 30 -24.54 18.75 26.72
CA VAL A 30 -25.25 19.63 27.65
C VAL A 30 -26.35 18.82 28.30
N VAL A 31 -26.30 18.71 29.63
CA VAL A 31 -27.31 18.01 30.43
C VAL A 31 -28.19 19.04 31.09
N ILE A 32 -29.50 18.97 30.85
CA ILE A 32 -30.47 19.91 31.40
C ILE A 32 -31.32 19.19 32.46
N ASN A 33 -31.41 19.77 33.65
CA ASN A 33 -32.21 19.26 34.76
C ASN A 33 -33.70 19.67 34.67
N GLU A 34 -34.57 19.17 35.56
CA GLU A 34 -36.01 19.50 35.60
C GLU A 34 -36.31 21.01 35.69
N ASP A 35 -35.42 21.79 36.29
CA ASP A 35 -35.53 23.24 36.45
C ASP A 35 -35.03 24.05 35.22
N GLY A 36 -34.56 23.37 34.17
CA GLY A 36 -34.01 24.03 32.96
C GLY A 36 -32.57 24.52 33.10
N GLU A 37 -31.88 24.16 34.18
CA GLU A 37 -30.48 24.53 34.44
C GLU A 37 -29.52 23.52 33.77
N GLU A 38 -28.44 24.05 33.17
CA GLU A 38 -27.35 23.25 32.59
C GLU A 38 -26.46 22.68 33.71
N LEU A 39 -26.37 21.36 33.79
CA LEU A 39 -25.53 20.65 34.74
C LEU A 39 -24.13 20.44 34.14
N ALA A 40 -23.10 20.82 34.90
CA ALA A 40 -21.73 20.47 34.56
C ALA A 40 -21.54 18.96 34.64
N LEU A 41 -21.06 18.36 33.55
CA LEU A 41 -20.77 16.93 33.51
C LEU A 41 -19.55 16.60 34.39
N PRO A 42 -19.50 15.40 34.99
CA PRO A 42 -18.31 14.90 35.69
C PRO A 42 -17.02 14.99 34.84
N SER A 43 -17.14 14.83 33.52
CA SER A 43 -16.03 15.03 32.58
C SER A 43 -15.52 16.47 32.55
N THR A 44 -16.43 17.44 32.62
CA THR A 44 -16.12 18.88 32.61
C THR A 44 -15.53 19.30 33.96
N GLU A 45 -16.05 18.77 35.08
CA GLU A 45 -15.50 19.01 36.42
C GLU A 45 -14.08 18.43 36.60
N LEU A 46 -13.81 17.29 35.97
CA LEU A 46 -12.52 16.60 36.05
C LEU A 46 -11.54 16.97 34.92
N ASN A 47 -11.88 17.96 34.08
CA ASN A 47 -11.10 18.36 32.89
C ASN A 47 -10.73 17.16 32.00
N ILE A 48 -11.61 16.16 31.89
CA ILE A 48 -11.45 15.03 30.99
C ILE A 48 -11.77 15.53 29.57
N PRO A 49 -10.82 15.46 28.61
CA PRO A 49 -11.06 15.93 27.26
C PRO A 49 -12.21 15.16 26.61
N GLN A 50 -13.21 15.86 26.11
CA GLN A 50 -14.25 15.25 25.29
C GLN A 50 -13.67 14.95 23.90
N ILE A 51 -13.82 13.70 23.46
CA ILE A 51 -13.32 13.27 22.16
C ILE A 51 -14.38 13.65 21.11
N SER A 52 -14.01 14.53 20.18
CA SER A 52 -14.89 14.88 19.06
C SER A 52 -15.33 13.60 18.30
N PRO A 53 -16.59 13.51 17.84
CA PRO A 53 -17.07 12.37 17.05
C PRO A 53 -16.22 12.10 15.81
N LEU A 54 -15.64 13.15 15.21
CA LEU A 54 -14.71 13.02 14.10
C LEU A 54 -13.41 12.31 14.51
N VAL A 55 -12.85 12.66 15.67
CA VAL A 55 -11.64 12.05 16.21
C VAL A 55 -11.87 10.56 16.51
N ASP A 56 -13.04 10.20 17.06
CA ASP A 56 -13.40 8.79 17.28
C ASP A 56 -13.52 8.02 15.95
N ARG A 57 -14.22 8.56 14.95
CA ARG A 57 -14.30 7.91 13.62
C ARG A 57 -12.92 7.73 12.99
N LEU A 58 -12.06 8.74 13.06
CA LEU A 58 -10.68 8.66 12.57
C LEU A 58 -9.86 7.62 13.33
N SER A 59 -10.01 7.53 14.65
CA SER A 59 -9.32 6.52 15.47
C SER A 59 -9.73 5.10 15.09
N ARG A 60 -11.04 4.86 14.89
CA ARG A 60 -11.55 3.58 14.40
C ARG A 60 -11.04 3.25 13.00
N LEU A 61 -11.04 4.25 12.10
CA LEU A 61 -10.50 4.09 10.75
C LEU A 61 -9.03 3.64 10.79
N TYR A 62 -8.17 4.33 11.54
CA TYR A 62 -6.75 3.97 11.63
C TYR A 62 -6.56 2.56 12.17
N SER A 63 -7.40 2.16 13.13
CA SER A 63 -7.36 0.85 13.78
C SER A 63 -7.88 -0.30 12.89
N ALA A 64 -8.64 0.01 11.83
CA ALA A 64 -9.18 -0.98 10.90
C ALA A 64 -8.17 -1.51 9.87
N GLY A 65 -6.93 -1.02 9.92
CA GLY A 65 -5.89 -1.40 8.99
C GLY A 65 -4.49 -1.20 9.55
N LYS A 66 -3.50 -1.41 8.68
CA LYS A 66 -2.08 -1.40 9.06
C LYS A 66 -1.25 -0.65 8.05
N LEU A 67 -0.08 -0.19 8.48
CA LEU A 67 0.97 0.24 7.58
C LEU A 67 1.61 -0.97 6.91
N VAL A 68 1.59 -0.97 5.59
CA VAL A 68 2.08 -2.05 4.74
C VAL A 68 3.27 -1.58 3.92
N SER A 69 4.36 -2.34 3.96
CA SER A 69 5.54 -2.07 3.14
C SER A 69 6.31 -3.34 2.83
N PHE A 70 7.17 -3.31 1.80
CA PHE A 70 8.07 -4.41 1.52
C PHE A 70 9.31 -4.37 2.43
N ASN A 71 9.61 -5.49 3.09
CA ASN A 71 10.80 -5.64 3.92
C ASN A 71 12.08 -5.58 3.05
N LYS A 72 12.84 -4.50 3.19
CA LYS A 72 14.10 -4.29 2.44
C LYS A 72 15.14 -5.38 2.68
N LEU A 73 15.13 -6.04 3.85
CA LEU A 73 16.07 -7.11 4.20
C LEU A 73 15.76 -8.44 3.51
N SER A 74 14.52 -8.62 3.07
CA SER A 74 14.06 -9.83 2.38
C SER A 74 14.13 -9.71 0.85
N ARG A 75 14.80 -8.67 0.34
CA ARG A 75 14.91 -8.42 -1.11
C ARG A 75 15.56 -9.59 -1.82
N ILE A 76 14.89 -10.07 -2.87
CA ILE A 76 15.43 -11.13 -3.72
C ILE A 76 16.29 -10.50 -4.81
N PRO A 77 17.53 -10.99 -4.99
CA PRO A 77 18.43 -10.50 -6.04
C PRO A 77 17.78 -10.58 -7.43
N PRO A 78 18.28 -9.81 -8.41
CA PRO A 78 17.90 -10.03 -9.81
C PRO A 78 18.27 -11.46 -10.23
N ILE A 79 17.45 -12.05 -11.10
CA ILE A 79 17.63 -13.41 -11.59
C ILE A 79 18.80 -13.50 -12.58
N ASP A 80 19.04 -12.41 -13.30
CA ASP A 80 20.26 -12.17 -14.06
C ASP A 80 21.42 -11.78 -13.13
N CYS A 81 22.62 -12.19 -13.52
CA CYS A 81 23.86 -11.87 -12.84
C CYS A 81 24.33 -10.47 -13.27
N PRO A 82 24.35 -9.47 -12.36
CA PRO A 82 25.01 -8.21 -12.62
C PRO A 82 26.52 -8.46 -12.55
N ALA A 83 27.16 -8.49 -13.71
CA ALA A 83 28.59 -8.75 -13.80
C ALA A 83 29.38 -7.46 -13.59
N GLN A 84 30.44 -7.57 -12.77
CA GLN A 84 31.38 -6.50 -12.54
C GLN A 84 32.17 -6.22 -13.83
N ALA A 85 32.47 -4.95 -14.11
CA ALA A 85 33.26 -4.60 -15.30
C ALA A 85 34.69 -5.17 -15.22
N GLU A 86 35.16 -5.36 -14.00
CA GLU A 86 36.47 -5.91 -13.66
C GLU A 86 36.58 -7.38 -14.12
N TRP A 87 35.46 -8.12 -14.17
CA TRP A 87 35.43 -9.48 -14.75
C TRP A 87 35.73 -9.48 -16.24
N PHE A 88 35.52 -8.33 -16.91
CA PHE A 88 35.87 -8.08 -18.30
C PHE A 88 37.16 -7.28 -18.45
N GLY A 89 37.96 -7.11 -17.38
CA GLY A 89 39.22 -6.37 -17.41
C GLY A 89 39.08 -4.85 -17.49
N LEU A 90 37.90 -4.30 -17.17
CA LEU A 90 37.61 -2.86 -17.26
C LEU A 90 37.29 -2.25 -15.89
N ASP A 91 37.56 -0.96 -15.73
CA ASP A 91 37.10 -0.19 -14.57
C ASP A 91 35.59 0.06 -14.66
N SER A 92 34.86 -0.28 -13.59
CA SER A 92 33.41 -0.05 -13.50
C SER A 92 33.02 1.43 -13.59
N LEU A 93 33.83 2.30 -13.01
CA LEU A 93 33.68 3.76 -13.07
C LEU A 93 35.01 4.40 -13.46
N ARG A 94 35.02 5.16 -14.54
CA ARG A 94 36.19 5.91 -14.99
C ARG A 94 35.83 7.38 -15.18
N THR A 95 36.49 8.26 -14.44
CA THR A 95 36.32 9.71 -14.54
C THR A 95 37.56 10.33 -15.18
N VAL A 96 37.36 11.14 -16.21
CA VAL A 96 38.41 11.92 -16.87
C VAL A 96 37.94 13.38 -16.95
N GLY A 97 38.56 14.25 -16.14
CA GLY A 97 38.11 15.63 -15.99
C GLY A 97 36.68 15.70 -15.48
N THR A 98 35.78 16.29 -16.28
CA THR A 98 34.35 16.39 -15.98
C THR A 98 33.51 15.22 -16.53
N VAL A 99 34.11 14.34 -17.34
CA VAL A 99 33.40 13.25 -18.00
C VAL A 99 33.54 11.98 -17.18
N THR A 100 32.42 11.31 -16.91
CA THR A 100 32.37 10.04 -16.19
C THR A 100 31.78 8.96 -17.10
N ARG A 101 32.46 7.82 -17.21
CA ARG A 101 31.97 6.60 -17.88
C ARG A 101 31.65 5.56 -16.81
N GLU A 102 30.45 5.01 -16.86
CA GLU A 102 30.02 3.88 -16.04
C GLU A 102 29.73 2.68 -16.96
N VAL A 103 30.29 1.50 -16.66
CA VAL A 103 30.09 0.27 -17.43
C VAL A 103 29.36 -0.76 -16.58
N LYS A 104 28.27 -1.33 -17.11
CA LYS A 104 27.44 -2.32 -16.43
C LYS A 104 27.16 -3.49 -17.35
N TYR A 105 27.45 -4.71 -16.90
CA TYR A 105 27.14 -5.94 -17.61
C TYR A 105 26.03 -6.72 -16.89
N ARG A 106 25.20 -7.40 -17.66
CA ARG A 106 24.16 -8.31 -17.15
C ARG A 106 24.18 -9.60 -17.95
N ILE A 107 24.37 -10.71 -17.26
CA ILE A 107 24.45 -12.04 -17.83
C ILE A 107 23.22 -12.82 -17.37
N SER A 108 22.49 -13.43 -18.29
CA SER A 108 21.27 -14.17 -18.00
C SER A 108 21.37 -15.58 -18.56
N ALA A 109 20.96 -16.57 -17.76
CA ALA A 109 20.74 -17.93 -18.23
C ALA A 109 19.37 -18.11 -18.94
N LEU A 110 18.45 -17.18 -18.73
CA LEU A 110 17.14 -17.15 -19.37
C LEU A 110 17.19 -16.40 -20.70
N GLU A 111 16.35 -16.81 -21.64
CA GLU A 111 16.15 -16.08 -22.89
C GLU A 111 15.57 -14.68 -22.62
N PRO A 112 15.88 -13.67 -23.46
CA PRO A 112 15.49 -12.28 -23.22
C PRO A 112 13.99 -12.07 -22.98
N GLU A 113 13.13 -12.81 -23.70
CA GLU A 113 11.67 -12.70 -23.54
C GLU A 113 11.21 -13.19 -22.16
N ALA A 114 11.73 -14.33 -21.70
CA ALA A 114 11.41 -14.90 -20.39
C ALA A 114 11.93 -13.99 -19.26
N LEU A 115 13.17 -13.47 -19.40
CA LEU A 115 13.73 -12.52 -18.45
C LEU A 115 12.87 -11.25 -18.34
N ARG A 116 12.42 -10.70 -19.48
CA ARG A 116 11.55 -9.52 -19.51
C ARG A 116 10.23 -9.79 -18.80
N LYS A 117 9.56 -10.91 -19.10
CA LYS A 117 8.30 -11.30 -18.44
C LYS A 117 8.49 -11.48 -16.94
N PHE A 118 9.58 -12.11 -16.50
CA PHE A 118 9.89 -12.28 -15.09
C PHE A 118 10.12 -10.94 -14.36
N ASN A 119 10.87 -10.02 -14.98
CA ASN A 119 11.08 -8.70 -14.42
C ASN A 119 9.76 -7.90 -14.29
N ASN A 120 8.84 -8.07 -15.24
CA ASN A 120 7.52 -7.46 -15.14
C ASN A 120 6.74 -7.96 -13.90
N PHE A 121 6.81 -9.26 -13.58
CA PHE A 121 6.22 -9.77 -12.34
C PHE A 121 6.79 -9.08 -11.09
N LYS A 122 8.12 -8.92 -11.00
CA LYS A 122 8.75 -8.22 -9.86
C LYS A 122 8.27 -6.77 -9.74
N THR A 123 8.08 -6.07 -10.86
CA THR A 123 7.57 -4.69 -10.84
C THR A 123 6.10 -4.60 -10.47
N ASN A 124 5.30 -5.63 -10.75
CA ASN A 124 3.87 -5.65 -10.45
C ASN A 124 3.60 -5.60 -8.94
N GLY A 125 4.46 -6.19 -8.09
CA GLY A 125 4.26 -6.16 -6.63
C GLY A 125 4.25 -4.74 -6.05
N ALA A 126 5.18 -3.88 -6.46
CA ALA A 126 5.19 -2.47 -6.02
C ALA A 126 4.01 -1.67 -6.57
N THR A 127 3.57 -2.00 -7.79
CA THR A 127 2.36 -1.38 -8.39
C THR A 127 1.10 -1.82 -7.66
N LEU A 128 0.99 -3.10 -7.28
CA LEU A 128 -0.13 -3.65 -6.53
C LEU A 128 -0.25 -3.01 -5.15
N LEU A 129 0.87 -2.90 -4.42
CA LEU A 129 0.90 -2.21 -3.13
C LEU A 129 0.39 -0.76 -3.22
N ARG A 130 0.80 -0.02 -4.26
CA ARG A 130 0.35 1.37 -4.48
C ARG A 130 -1.12 1.50 -4.87
N ARG A 131 -1.71 0.47 -5.48
CA ARG A 131 -3.10 0.50 -5.92
C ARG A 131 -4.06 0.04 -4.84
N LEU A 132 -3.66 -0.92 -4.01
CA LEU A 132 -4.47 -1.43 -2.91
C LEU A 132 -4.22 -0.67 -1.60
N GLY A 133 -3.13 0.09 -1.51
CA GLY A 133 -2.73 0.85 -0.33
C GLY A 133 -3.00 2.34 -0.49
N PHE A 134 -3.44 2.96 0.60
CA PHE A 134 -3.82 4.36 0.70
C PHE A 134 -2.67 5.17 1.32
N SER A 135 -2.37 6.35 0.78
CA SER A 135 -1.18 7.10 1.19
C SER A 135 -1.39 7.81 2.52
N LEU A 136 -0.44 7.66 3.44
CA LEU A 136 -0.33 8.48 4.66
C LEU A 136 0.75 9.58 4.55
N GLY A 137 1.33 9.76 3.37
CA GLY A 137 2.50 10.63 3.15
C GLY A 137 3.83 9.85 3.15
N ASP A 138 4.88 10.44 2.58
CA ASP A 138 6.27 9.94 2.58
C ASP A 138 6.49 8.47 2.14
N GLY A 139 5.61 7.95 1.29
CA GLY A 139 5.69 6.57 0.79
C GLY A 139 5.23 5.51 1.79
N LEU A 140 4.53 5.91 2.86
CA LEU A 140 3.83 5.02 3.76
C LEU A 140 2.44 4.69 3.19
N HIS A 141 2.12 3.39 3.15
CA HIS A 141 0.84 2.90 2.66
C HIS A 141 0.06 2.28 3.82
N TRP A 142 -1.10 2.84 4.12
CA TRP A 142 -2.08 2.20 4.98
C TRP A 142 -2.99 1.30 4.15
N MET A 143 -3.40 0.17 4.71
CA MET A 143 -4.28 -0.78 4.03
C MET A 143 -5.24 -1.42 5.04
N PRO A 144 -6.54 -1.54 4.71
CA PRO A 144 -7.50 -2.31 5.51
C PRO A 144 -7.03 -3.75 5.71
N ASP A 145 -7.35 -4.34 6.87
CA ASP A 145 -6.93 -5.72 7.17
C ASP A 145 -7.41 -6.74 6.12
N ALA A 146 -8.64 -6.61 5.62
CA ALA A 146 -9.18 -7.46 4.56
C ALA A 146 -8.42 -7.28 3.22
N MET A 147 -8.06 -6.04 2.88
CA MET A 147 -7.31 -5.72 1.66
C MET A 147 -5.88 -6.29 1.71
N ILE A 148 -5.27 -6.40 2.89
CA ILE A 148 -3.97 -7.07 3.09
C ILE A 148 -4.04 -8.54 2.69
N VAL A 149 -5.15 -9.23 3.01
CA VAL A 149 -5.35 -10.63 2.62
C VAL A 149 -5.41 -10.76 1.11
N LEU A 150 -6.15 -9.86 0.43
CA LEU A 150 -6.23 -9.83 -1.03
C LEU A 150 -4.87 -9.55 -1.68
N LEU A 151 -4.09 -8.61 -1.13
CA LEU A 151 -2.71 -8.35 -1.54
C LEU A 151 -1.86 -9.62 -1.43
N GLN A 152 -1.92 -10.32 -0.30
CA GLN A 152 -1.15 -11.55 -0.07
C GLN A 152 -1.51 -12.63 -1.10
N ASN A 153 -2.80 -12.83 -1.36
CA ASN A 153 -3.29 -13.81 -2.33
C ASN A 153 -2.82 -13.50 -3.75
N GLU A 154 -2.90 -12.24 -4.17
CA GLU A 154 -2.47 -11.83 -5.51
C GLU A 154 -0.93 -11.88 -5.65
N LEU A 155 -0.17 -11.57 -4.60
CA LEU A 155 1.29 -11.76 -4.59
C LEU A 155 1.68 -13.25 -4.71
N ASN A 156 0.94 -14.14 -4.05
CA ASN A 156 1.14 -15.59 -4.15
C ASN A 156 0.82 -16.07 -5.58
N ARG A 157 -0.31 -15.63 -6.15
CA ARG A 157 -0.69 -15.95 -7.53
C ARG A 157 0.37 -15.48 -8.54
N ILE A 158 0.87 -14.26 -8.39
CA ILE A 158 1.95 -13.74 -9.26
C ILE A 158 3.25 -14.52 -9.04
N THR A 159 3.53 -14.96 -7.81
CA THR A 159 4.67 -15.82 -7.50
C THR A 159 4.56 -17.15 -8.25
N ASP A 160 3.38 -17.77 -8.24
CA ASP A 160 3.12 -19.01 -8.97
C ASP A 160 3.30 -18.84 -10.49
N ASP A 161 2.71 -17.79 -11.08
CA ASP A 161 2.89 -17.44 -12.50
C ASP A 161 4.38 -17.24 -12.85
N ALA A 162 5.12 -16.57 -11.97
CA ALA A 162 6.55 -16.30 -12.16
C ALA A 162 7.38 -17.58 -12.07
N LEU A 163 7.08 -18.47 -11.13
CA LEU A 163 7.74 -19.77 -11.00
C LEU A 163 7.44 -20.68 -12.20
N GLU A 164 6.19 -20.72 -12.66
CA GLU A 164 5.79 -21.49 -13.84
C GLU A 164 6.59 -21.03 -15.08
N LEU A 165 6.76 -19.72 -15.26
CA LEU A 165 7.60 -19.17 -16.34
C LEU A 165 9.05 -19.68 -16.27
N ILE A 166 9.64 -19.74 -15.08
CA ILE A 166 11.01 -20.25 -14.88
C ILE A 166 11.08 -21.75 -15.13
N TYR A 167 10.18 -22.54 -14.57
CA TYR A 167 10.12 -23.98 -14.78
C TYR A 167 9.99 -24.32 -16.28
N ASN A 168 9.10 -23.63 -16.99
CA ASN A 168 8.94 -23.78 -18.44
C ASN A 168 10.22 -23.40 -19.20
N SER A 169 10.91 -22.33 -18.80
CA SER A 169 12.19 -21.91 -19.39
C SER A 169 13.30 -22.93 -19.20
N MET A 170 13.23 -23.72 -18.14
CA MET A 170 14.16 -24.81 -17.82
C MET A 170 13.72 -26.17 -18.41
N GLY A 171 12.61 -26.22 -19.15
CA GLY A 171 12.06 -27.46 -19.72
C GLY A 171 11.38 -28.40 -18.71
N ILE A 172 11.03 -27.89 -17.53
CA ILE A 172 10.41 -28.65 -16.44
C ILE A 172 8.89 -28.53 -16.55
N ARG A 173 8.20 -29.66 -16.77
CA ARG A 173 6.74 -29.70 -16.93
C ARG A 173 5.96 -29.99 -15.64
N THR A 174 6.64 -30.15 -14.51
CA THR A 174 6.00 -30.54 -13.25
C THR A 174 5.52 -29.31 -12.48
N ARG A 175 4.24 -29.32 -12.07
CA ARG A 175 3.67 -28.37 -11.09
C ARG A 175 4.18 -28.57 -9.66
N HIS A 176 5.01 -29.58 -9.42
CA HIS A 176 5.49 -29.95 -8.10
C HIS A 176 6.89 -29.39 -7.85
N VAL A 177 7.06 -28.71 -6.72
CA VAL A 177 8.35 -28.19 -6.27
C VAL A 177 9.25 -29.39 -5.92
N PRO A 178 10.39 -29.58 -6.61
CA PRO A 178 11.32 -30.64 -6.25
C PRO A 178 11.89 -30.38 -4.85
N GLY A 179 12.18 -31.47 -4.12
CA GLY A 179 12.99 -31.40 -2.89
C GLY A 179 14.34 -30.71 -3.14
N THR A 180 14.95 -30.18 -2.09
CA THR A 180 16.13 -29.30 -2.17
C THR A 180 17.26 -29.85 -3.04
N ASP A 181 17.61 -31.13 -2.89
CA ASP A 181 18.72 -31.74 -3.64
C ASP A 181 18.40 -31.87 -5.13
N ARG A 182 17.20 -32.36 -5.45
CA ARG A 182 16.73 -32.47 -6.84
C ARG A 182 16.62 -31.10 -7.53
N ARG A 183 16.24 -30.05 -6.79
CA ARG A 183 16.20 -28.68 -7.31
C ARG A 183 17.60 -28.19 -7.72
N LYS A 184 18.60 -28.40 -6.85
CA LYS A 184 20.00 -28.02 -7.13
C LYS A 184 20.55 -28.75 -8.36
N GLU A 185 20.27 -30.04 -8.49
CA GLU A 185 20.67 -30.84 -9.67
C GLU A 185 20.07 -30.29 -10.96
N ILE A 186 18.79 -29.95 -10.94
CA ILE A 186 18.08 -29.39 -12.10
C ILE A 186 18.66 -28.02 -12.49
N ILE A 187 18.94 -27.15 -11.51
CA ILE A 187 19.56 -25.84 -11.74
C ILE A 187 20.94 -26.01 -12.39
N ARG A 188 21.79 -26.87 -11.82
CA ARG A 188 23.13 -27.18 -12.36
C ARG A 188 23.06 -27.72 -13.78
N ALA A 189 22.13 -28.65 -14.05
CA ALA A 189 21.93 -29.21 -15.38
C ALA A 189 21.51 -28.13 -16.39
N PHE A 190 20.60 -27.23 -16.00
CA PHE A 190 20.15 -26.12 -16.83
C PHE A 190 21.29 -25.12 -17.12
N ILE A 191 22.05 -24.69 -16.10
CA ILE A 191 23.19 -23.79 -16.28
C ILE A 191 24.25 -24.43 -17.16
N LYS A 192 24.58 -25.70 -16.94
CA LYS A 192 25.54 -26.45 -17.76
C LYS A 192 25.10 -26.52 -19.23
N GLN A 193 23.81 -26.73 -19.50
CA GLN A 193 23.26 -26.71 -20.86
C GLN A 193 23.43 -25.33 -21.53
N ARG A 194 23.38 -24.24 -20.77
CA ARG A 194 23.51 -22.87 -21.27
C ARG A 194 24.94 -22.34 -21.26
N GLN A 195 25.85 -23.02 -20.58
CA GLN A 195 27.21 -22.55 -20.32
C GLN A 195 27.96 -22.22 -21.60
N GLU A 196 27.87 -23.06 -22.64
CA GLU A 196 28.56 -22.81 -23.92
C GLU A 196 28.11 -21.50 -24.57
N LYS A 197 26.80 -21.23 -24.59
CA LYS A 197 26.25 -19.97 -25.13
C LYS A 197 26.69 -18.77 -24.28
N ILE A 198 26.59 -18.88 -22.95
CA ILE A 198 26.97 -17.81 -22.02
C ILE A 198 28.46 -17.45 -22.19
N VAL A 199 29.33 -18.46 -22.21
CA VAL A 199 30.78 -18.27 -22.38
C VAL A 199 31.11 -17.73 -23.77
N GLY A 200 30.44 -18.22 -24.81
CA GLY A 200 30.60 -17.71 -26.16
C GLY A 200 30.23 -16.22 -26.28
N ASP A 201 29.10 -15.82 -25.70
CA ASP A 201 28.64 -14.43 -25.75
C ASP A 201 29.49 -13.52 -24.84
N ALA A 202 29.92 -14.00 -23.66
CA ALA A 202 30.84 -13.26 -22.79
C ALA A 202 32.22 -13.03 -23.44
N ASN A 203 32.76 -14.05 -24.12
CA ASN A 203 34.05 -13.92 -24.82
C ASN A 203 33.96 -12.98 -26.02
N LYS A 204 32.84 -12.93 -26.75
CA LYS A 204 32.67 -11.93 -27.82
C LYS A 204 32.81 -10.51 -27.29
N ILE A 205 32.19 -10.21 -26.15
CA ILE A 205 32.29 -8.90 -25.49
C ILE A 205 33.71 -8.67 -24.96
N TYR A 206 34.34 -9.69 -24.39
CA TYR A 206 35.71 -9.58 -23.88
C TYR A 206 36.73 -9.29 -25.00
N GLU A 207 36.60 -9.98 -26.13
CA GLU A 207 37.46 -9.83 -27.31
C GLU A 207 37.35 -8.44 -27.96
N GLU A 208 36.25 -7.68 -27.73
CA GLU A 208 36.15 -6.27 -28.15
C GLU A 208 37.19 -5.38 -27.47
N PHE A 209 37.63 -5.74 -26.25
CA PHE A 209 38.62 -5.00 -25.48
C PHE A 209 40.01 -5.66 -25.51
N PHE A 210 40.06 -6.99 -25.61
CA PHE A 210 41.29 -7.79 -25.63
C PHE A 210 41.30 -8.75 -26.83
N PRO A 211 41.63 -8.28 -28.05
CA PRO A 211 41.50 -9.08 -29.26
C PRO A 211 42.34 -10.36 -29.24
N GLY A 212 41.70 -11.51 -29.44
CA GLY A 212 42.35 -12.83 -29.46
C GLY A 212 42.59 -13.44 -28.08
N GLU A 213 42.27 -12.73 -27.01
CA GLU A 213 42.29 -13.26 -25.64
C GLU A 213 40.93 -13.82 -25.24
N LYS A 214 40.92 -14.72 -24.26
CA LYS A 214 39.71 -15.30 -23.70
C LYS A 214 39.62 -15.01 -22.22
N MET A 215 38.40 -14.86 -21.74
CA MET A 215 38.10 -14.74 -20.34
C MET A 215 38.62 -15.96 -19.56
N GLU A 216 39.21 -15.69 -18.40
CA GLU A 216 39.75 -16.75 -17.53
C GLU A 216 38.64 -17.68 -17.02
N GLN A 217 38.99 -18.97 -16.86
CA GLN A 217 38.05 -19.98 -16.38
C GLN A 217 37.49 -19.65 -14.98
N GLN A 218 38.30 -19.04 -14.12
CA GLN A 218 37.85 -18.62 -12.78
C GLN A 218 36.68 -17.62 -12.84
N VAL A 219 36.70 -16.69 -13.80
CA VAL A 219 35.62 -15.72 -14.00
C VAL A 219 34.35 -16.40 -14.51
N ILE A 220 34.50 -17.36 -15.42
CA ILE A 220 33.39 -18.19 -15.93
C ILE A 220 32.74 -18.98 -14.78
N ASP A 221 33.55 -19.56 -13.89
CA ASP A 221 33.06 -20.31 -12.74
C ASP A 221 32.31 -19.39 -11.74
N ILE A 222 32.77 -18.15 -11.56
CA ILE A 222 32.06 -17.13 -10.76
C ILE A 222 30.69 -16.81 -11.39
N ILE A 223 30.65 -16.53 -12.71
CA ILE A 223 29.41 -16.19 -13.43
C ILE A 223 28.39 -17.32 -13.32
N THR A 224 28.82 -18.56 -13.57
CA THR A 224 27.94 -19.73 -13.49
C THR A 224 27.46 -19.98 -12.07
N GLY A 225 28.33 -19.88 -11.06
CA GLY A 225 27.95 -19.98 -9.65
C GLY A 225 26.93 -18.91 -9.21
N GLU A 226 27.09 -17.66 -9.65
CA GLU A 226 26.13 -16.59 -9.38
C GLU A 226 24.76 -16.85 -10.02
N LEU A 227 24.73 -17.36 -11.25
CA LEU A 227 23.50 -17.73 -11.93
C LEU A 227 22.78 -18.88 -11.22
N GLU A 228 23.52 -19.91 -10.77
CA GLU A 228 22.96 -21.02 -9.98
C GLU A 228 22.35 -20.51 -8.66
N PHE A 229 23.09 -19.69 -7.90
CA PHE A 229 22.63 -19.13 -6.63
C PHE A 229 21.35 -18.31 -6.79
N ARG A 230 21.28 -17.45 -7.82
CA ARG A 230 20.11 -16.59 -8.08
C ARG A 230 18.88 -17.40 -8.47
N LEU A 231 19.05 -18.41 -9.34
CA LEU A 231 17.97 -19.33 -9.69
C LEU A 231 17.49 -20.13 -8.47
N GLU A 232 18.41 -20.59 -7.61
CA GLU A 232 18.04 -21.29 -6.38
C GLU A 232 17.18 -20.41 -5.48
N LYS A 233 17.57 -19.14 -5.26
CA LYS A 233 16.79 -18.19 -4.45
C LYS A 233 15.38 -17.97 -4.99
N VAL A 234 15.22 -17.76 -6.30
CA VAL A 234 13.90 -17.58 -6.91
C VAL A 234 13.06 -18.86 -6.76
N LEU A 235 13.65 -20.03 -7.03
CA LEU A 235 12.95 -21.33 -6.98
C LEU A 235 12.63 -21.80 -5.54
N THR A 236 13.09 -21.09 -4.51
CA THR A 236 12.60 -21.30 -3.13
C THR A 236 11.21 -20.71 -2.85
N GLY A 237 10.57 -20.09 -3.86
CA GLY A 237 9.24 -19.52 -3.75
C GLY A 237 9.24 -18.04 -3.33
N LYS A 238 10.40 -17.39 -3.31
CA LYS A 238 10.52 -15.97 -2.99
C LYS A 238 10.72 -15.17 -4.27
N VAL A 239 9.65 -14.55 -4.77
CA VAL A 239 9.66 -13.60 -5.92
C VAL A 239 9.55 -12.14 -5.46
N PHE A 240 8.81 -11.91 -4.38
CA PHE A 240 8.66 -10.61 -3.73
C PHE A 240 9.34 -10.58 -2.36
N PRO A 241 9.81 -9.41 -1.89
CA PRO A 241 10.16 -9.25 -0.48
C PRO A 241 8.95 -9.56 0.41
N ASP A 242 9.22 -10.00 1.63
CA ASP A 242 8.21 -10.22 2.66
C ASP A 242 7.46 -8.90 2.94
N VAL A 243 6.16 -8.99 3.16
CA VAL A 243 5.30 -7.84 3.46
C VAL A 243 5.32 -7.57 4.97
N LEU A 244 5.76 -6.38 5.36
CA LEU A 244 5.69 -5.89 6.74
C LEU A 244 4.32 -5.27 6.99
N GLN A 245 3.77 -5.56 8.17
CA GLN A 245 2.52 -5.01 8.65
C GLN A 245 2.77 -4.39 10.04
N ASN A 246 2.59 -3.09 10.17
CA ASN A 246 2.74 -2.38 11.44
C ASN A 246 1.40 -1.74 11.82
N SER A 247 0.97 -1.98 13.05
CA SER A 247 -0.21 -1.28 13.59
C SER A 247 0.07 0.21 13.71
N ILE A 248 -0.95 1.01 13.46
CA ILE A 248 -0.91 2.46 13.69
C ILE A 248 -2.13 2.87 14.52
N ALA A 249 -1.99 4.00 15.20
CA ALA A 249 -3.08 4.62 15.94
C ALA A 249 -3.09 6.11 15.62
N PHE A 250 -4.30 6.67 15.55
CA PHE A 250 -4.47 8.11 15.51
C PHE A 250 -4.35 8.65 16.95
N SER A 251 -3.35 9.51 17.19
CA SER A 251 -3.16 10.14 18.49
C SER A 251 -3.71 11.56 18.47
N PHE A 252 -4.78 11.80 19.23
CA PHE A 252 -5.28 13.15 19.49
C PHE A 252 -4.66 13.70 20.77
N ASN A 253 -4.05 14.88 20.67
CA ASN A 253 -3.57 15.62 21.84
C ASN A 253 -4.23 17.00 21.87
N PRO A 254 -5.12 17.29 22.85
CA PRO A 254 -5.90 18.52 22.91
C PRO A 254 -5.07 19.82 22.93
N GLY A 255 -3.78 19.74 23.32
CA GLY A 255 -2.86 20.88 23.37
C GLY A 255 -1.98 21.08 22.12
N ALA A 256 -2.11 20.25 21.09
CA ALA A 256 -1.38 20.40 19.84
C ALA A 256 -2.09 21.38 18.89
N ASP A 257 -1.36 21.95 17.94
CA ASP A 257 -1.94 22.75 16.86
C ASP A 257 -2.93 21.89 16.06
N GLN A 258 -4.22 22.19 16.23
CA GLN A 258 -5.31 21.41 15.66
C GLN A 258 -5.33 21.49 14.13
N SER A 259 -4.73 22.53 13.53
CA SER A 259 -4.71 22.71 12.08
C SER A 259 -3.91 21.63 11.35
N VAL A 260 -2.81 21.14 11.94
CA VAL A 260 -1.91 20.13 11.34
C VAL A 260 -2.38 18.69 11.64
N LEU A 261 -3.23 18.52 12.65
CA LEU A 261 -3.67 17.20 13.13
C LEU A 261 -4.49 16.43 12.08
N PHE A 262 -5.22 17.14 11.21
CA PHE A 262 -6.15 16.54 10.26
C PHE A 262 -5.59 16.35 8.85
N ASP A 263 -4.38 16.82 8.55
CA ASP A 263 -3.80 16.72 7.19
C ASP A 263 -3.57 15.28 6.75
N GLN A 264 -2.92 14.47 7.59
CA GLN A 264 -2.68 13.05 7.30
C GLN A 264 -3.99 12.23 7.29
N PRO A 265 -4.92 12.38 8.27
CA PRO A 265 -6.26 11.83 8.18
C PRO A 265 -7.02 12.19 6.90
N PHE A 266 -6.93 13.44 6.45
CA PHE A 266 -7.54 13.89 5.22
C PHE A 266 -6.98 13.15 4.00
N LEU A 267 -5.66 12.99 3.89
CA LEU A 267 -5.04 12.23 2.80
C LEU A 267 -5.56 10.80 2.73
N LEU A 268 -5.65 10.14 3.88
CA LEU A 268 -6.17 8.78 3.99
C LEU A 268 -7.64 8.69 3.56
N LEU A 269 -8.49 9.52 4.17
CA LEU A 269 -9.93 9.54 3.91
C LEU A 269 -10.24 9.86 2.46
N LYS A 270 -9.51 10.81 1.88
CA LYS A 270 -9.62 11.17 0.48
C LYS A 270 -9.40 9.95 -0.41
N ASP A 271 -8.29 9.22 -0.23
CA ASP A 271 -8.00 8.07 -1.08
C ASP A 271 -9.03 6.94 -0.85
N LEU A 272 -9.48 6.74 0.40
CA LEU A 272 -10.51 5.76 0.74
C LEU A 272 -11.88 6.07 0.13
N ALA A 273 -12.32 7.32 0.16
CA ALA A 273 -13.57 7.72 -0.45
C ALA A 273 -13.48 7.64 -1.98
N LEU A 274 -12.34 8.00 -2.58
CA LEU A 274 -12.18 7.94 -4.03
C LEU A 274 -12.21 6.48 -4.56
N PHE A 275 -11.64 5.52 -3.84
CA PHE A 275 -11.42 4.17 -4.34
C PHE A 275 -12.71 3.44 -4.78
N PRO A 276 -13.75 3.26 -3.93
CA PRO A 276 -14.98 2.58 -4.35
C PRO A 276 -15.64 3.26 -5.54
N ARG A 277 -15.62 4.59 -5.56
CA ARG A 277 -16.22 5.40 -6.61
C ARG A 277 -15.47 5.23 -7.94
N MET A 278 -14.14 5.18 -7.91
CA MET A 278 -13.34 4.88 -9.10
C MET A 278 -13.61 3.47 -9.64
N VAL A 279 -13.70 2.48 -8.74
CA VAL A 279 -14.03 1.09 -9.09
C VAL A 279 -15.41 0.98 -9.75
N LEU A 280 -16.44 1.56 -9.14
CA LEU A 280 -17.83 1.52 -9.60
C LEU A 280 -18.08 2.38 -10.86
N SER A 281 -17.30 3.44 -11.06
CA SER A 281 -17.38 4.29 -12.26
C SER A 281 -16.72 3.67 -13.51
N GLU A 282 -16.14 2.46 -13.38
CA GLU A 282 -15.40 1.75 -14.43
C GLU A 282 -14.19 2.53 -14.97
N ASP A 283 -13.34 3.09 -14.10
CA ASP A 283 -12.04 3.59 -14.54
C ASP A 283 -11.15 2.39 -14.97
N TYR A 284 -11.24 2.04 -16.26
CA TYR A 284 -10.56 0.90 -16.90
C TYR A 284 -9.05 0.86 -16.61
N TYR A 285 -8.42 2.01 -16.35
CA TYR A 285 -7.00 2.07 -16.07
C TYR A 285 -6.66 1.73 -14.61
N PHE A 286 -7.58 1.95 -13.69
CA PHE A 286 -7.39 1.75 -12.26
C PHE A 286 -7.16 0.27 -11.91
N LEU A 287 -8.03 -0.62 -12.41
CA LEU A 287 -7.97 -2.06 -12.13
C LEU A 287 -7.08 -2.85 -13.11
N LYS A 288 -6.55 -2.22 -14.16
CA LYS A 288 -5.79 -2.93 -15.21
C LYS A 288 -4.61 -3.71 -14.65
N GLY A 289 -4.67 -5.05 -14.74
CA GLY A 289 -3.61 -5.95 -14.28
C GLY A 289 -3.76 -6.47 -12.86
N ILE A 290 -4.81 -6.05 -12.14
CA ILE A 290 -5.26 -6.68 -10.90
C ILE A 290 -6.22 -7.82 -11.28
N ARG A 291 -6.03 -9.02 -10.74
CA ARG A 291 -6.92 -10.18 -10.94
C ARG A 291 -7.69 -10.52 -9.66
N ILE A 292 -8.23 -9.48 -9.03
CA ILE A 292 -9.08 -9.59 -7.84
C ILE A 292 -10.49 -9.21 -8.29
N ASP A 293 -11.48 -9.91 -7.78
CA ASP A 293 -12.87 -9.62 -8.09
C ASP A 293 -13.27 -8.23 -7.57
N THR A 294 -14.12 -7.54 -8.33
CA THR A 294 -14.55 -6.19 -7.97
C THR A 294 -15.32 -6.16 -6.66
N ASP A 295 -16.18 -7.16 -6.41
CA ASP A 295 -16.99 -7.22 -5.20
C ASP A 295 -16.09 -7.50 -3.99
N GLU A 296 -15.08 -8.37 -4.14
CA GLU A 296 -14.07 -8.62 -3.10
C GLU A 296 -13.29 -7.34 -2.76
N LEU A 297 -12.92 -6.52 -3.76
CA LEU A 297 -12.22 -5.26 -3.54
C LEU A 297 -13.09 -4.24 -2.79
N LEU A 298 -14.37 -4.16 -3.15
CA LEU A 298 -15.34 -3.25 -2.52
C LEU A 298 -15.63 -3.68 -1.08
N GLU A 299 -15.82 -4.97 -0.81
CA GLU A 299 -15.99 -5.49 0.54
C GLU A 299 -14.74 -5.25 1.40
N ALA A 300 -13.55 -5.48 0.84
CA ALA A 300 -12.29 -5.35 1.59
C ALA A 300 -11.92 -3.90 1.93
N VAL A 301 -12.41 -2.92 1.17
CA VAL A 301 -12.16 -1.49 1.44
C VAL A 301 -13.21 -0.87 2.36
N ASP A 302 -14.35 -1.53 2.58
CA ASP A 302 -15.47 -0.97 3.36
C ASP A 302 -15.23 -0.98 4.87
N VAL A 303 -14.30 -0.13 5.32
CA VAL A 303 -13.99 0.07 6.75
C VAL A 303 -14.85 1.16 7.40
N CYS A 304 -15.60 1.90 6.58
CA CYS A 304 -16.37 3.07 7.00
C CYS A 304 -17.89 2.92 6.81
N ASN A 305 -18.37 1.77 6.31
CA ASN A 305 -19.75 1.54 5.89
C ASN A 305 -20.21 2.54 4.80
N ASP A 306 -19.39 2.69 3.76
CA ASP A 306 -19.64 3.63 2.67
C ASP A 306 -20.91 3.25 1.90
N GLN A 307 -21.88 4.16 1.86
CA GLN A 307 -23.18 3.92 1.26
C GLN A 307 -23.11 3.68 -0.25
N ILE A 308 -22.03 4.07 -0.93
CA ILE A 308 -21.88 3.72 -2.35
C ILE A 308 -21.53 2.24 -2.55
N ILE A 309 -20.82 1.63 -1.60
CA ILE A 309 -20.47 0.21 -1.63
C ILE A 309 -21.74 -0.63 -1.41
N ALA A 310 -22.55 -0.26 -0.41
CA ALA A 310 -23.86 -0.89 -0.19
C ALA A 310 -24.79 -0.79 -1.41
N ALA A 311 -24.60 0.23 -2.26
CA ALA A 311 -25.36 0.46 -3.48
C ALA A 311 -24.73 -0.18 -4.74
N ALA A 312 -23.61 -0.91 -4.65
CA ALA A 312 -22.86 -1.42 -5.80
C ALA A 312 -23.68 -2.23 -6.82
N GLY A 313 -24.77 -2.88 -6.40
CA GLY A 313 -25.67 -3.63 -7.27
C GLY A 313 -26.83 -2.82 -7.88
N GLN A 314 -26.96 -1.52 -7.58
CA GLN A 314 -28.07 -0.69 -8.04
C GLN A 314 -27.84 -0.17 -9.48
N PRO A 315 -28.89 -0.06 -10.31
CA PRO A 315 -28.74 0.35 -11.72
C PRO A 315 -28.11 1.73 -11.93
N ASP A 316 -28.28 2.64 -10.98
CA ASP A 316 -27.84 4.04 -11.03
C ASP A 316 -26.52 4.30 -10.28
N VAL A 317 -25.90 3.26 -9.70
CA VAL A 317 -24.70 3.43 -8.88
C VAL A 317 -23.52 4.03 -9.66
N LYS A 318 -23.42 3.74 -10.96
CA LYS A 318 -22.37 4.28 -11.82
C LYS A 318 -22.49 5.79 -11.99
N ASP A 319 -23.70 6.27 -12.28
CA ASP A 319 -23.97 7.71 -12.41
C ASP A 319 -23.78 8.42 -11.06
N ARG A 320 -24.21 7.76 -9.96
CA ARG A 320 -23.95 8.23 -8.60
C ARG A 320 -22.44 8.35 -8.31
N ALA A 321 -21.66 7.33 -8.66
CA ALA A 321 -20.21 7.33 -8.49
C ALA A 321 -19.53 8.49 -9.23
N HIS A 322 -19.93 8.76 -10.48
CA HIS A 322 -19.40 9.91 -11.23
C HIS A 322 -19.73 11.26 -10.59
N LYS A 323 -20.96 11.42 -10.08
CA LYS A 323 -21.38 12.63 -9.36
C LYS A 323 -20.60 12.82 -8.07
N GLU A 324 -20.51 11.77 -7.24
CA GLU A 324 -19.77 11.82 -5.99
C GLU A 324 -18.26 12.02 -6.22
N LEU A 325 -17.66 11.47 -7.29
CA LEU A 325 -16.27 11.79 -7.67
C LEU A 325 -16.07 13.27 -7.99
N SER A 326 -17.08 13.92 -8.58
CA SER A 326 -17.03 15.34 -8.90
C SER A 326 -17.15 16.18 -7.63
N LEU A 327 -18.07 15.80 -6.73
CA LEU A 327 -18.22 16.42 -5.41
C LEU A 327 -16.96 16.27 -4.54
N LEU A 328 -16.34 15.08 -4.50
CA LEU A 328 -15.09 14.86 -3.77
C LEU A 328 -13.96 15.75 -4.32
N LYS A 329 -13.88 15.96 -5.64
CA LYS A 329 -12.90 16.91 -6.22
C LYS A 329 -13.16 18.34 -5.76
N GLU A 330 -14.41 18.77 -5.64
CA GLU A 330 -14.75 20.09 -5.09
C GLU A 330 -14.28 20.20 -3.62
N ILE A 331 -14.56 19.20 -2.79
CA ILE A 331 -14.12 19.17 -1.37
C ILE A 331 -12.60 19.21 -1.26
N ILE A 332 -11.88 18.41 -2.06
CA ILE A 332 -10.41 18.33 -2.03
C ILE A 332 -9.79 19.68 -2.35
N ASN A 333 -10.33 20.39 -3.35
CA ASN A 333 -9.80 21.66 -3.83
C ASN A 333 -10.30 22.89 -3.06
N ALA A 334 -11.25 22.73 -2.14
CA ALA A 334 -11.76 23.84 -1.33
C ALA A 334 -10.66 24.43 -0.44
N GLU A 335 -10.64 25.75 -0.29
CA GLU A 335 -9.69 26.49 0.58
C GLU A 335 -10.21 26.54 2.02
N VAL A 336 -10.40 25.37 2.64
CA VAL A 336 -10.80 25.20 4.04
C VAL A 336 -9.84 24.26 4.76
N TYR A 337 -9.83 24.30 6.10
CA TYR A 337 -9.02 23.41 6.93
C TYR A 337 -9.34 21.93 6.68
N SER A 338 -8.32 21.07 6.82
CA SER A 338 -8.41 19.62 6.59
C SER A 338 -9.46 18.93 7.46
N GLU A 339 -9.75 19.46 8.66
CA GLU A 339 -10.84 18.98 9.52
C GLU A 339 -12.20 19.05 8.81
N VAL A 340 -12.54 20.21 8.25
CA VAL A 340 -13.81 20.44 7.53
C VAL A 340 -13.90 19.51 6.32
N LYS A 341 -12.78 19.30 5.60
CA LYS A 341 -12.72 18.35 4.49
C LYS A 341 -12.97 16.91 4.94
N CYS A 342 -12.42 16.50 6.09
CA CYS A 342 -12.67 15.17 6.65
C CYS A 342 -14.16 14.96 6.95
N ARG A 343 -14.81 15.95 7.58
CA ARG A 343 -16.26 15.91 7.87
C ARG A 343 -17.08 15.80 6.58
N ALA A 344 -16.78 16.63 5.58
CA ALA A 344 -17.47 16.61 4.30
C ALA A 344 -17.27 15.28 3.55
N ILE A 345 -16.08 14.69 3.56
CA ILE A 345 -15.83 13.37 2.96
C ILE A 345 -16.65 12.29 3.67
N PHE A 346 -16.67 12.27 5.00
CA PHE A 346 -17.50 11.33 5.74
C PHE A 346 -18.99 11.51 5.42
N ALA A 347 -19.48 12.74 5.30
CA ALA A 347 -20.86 13.00 4.91
C ALA A 347 -21.19 12.42 3.51
N VAL A 348 -20.26 12.51 2.55
CA VAL A 348 -20.40 11.85 1.24
C VAL A 348 -20.48 10.33 1.40
N MET A 349 -19.58 9.73 2.19
CA MET A 349 -19.56 8.28 2.44
C MET A 349 -20.83 7.81 3.17
N ASP A 350 -21.40 8.63 4.05
CA ASP A 350 -22.66 8.38 4.75
C ASP A 350 -23.89 8.55 3.83
N GLY A 351 -23.69 8.94 2.56
CA GLY A 351 -24.74 9.12 1.57
C GLY A 351 -25.57 10.38 1.76
N MET A 352 -25.03 11.42 2.42
CA MET A 352 -25.73 12.69 2.56
C MET A 352 -25.98 13.37 1.20
N PRO A 353 -27.12 14.09 1.06
CA PRO A 353 -27.38 14.90 -0.13
C PRO A 353 -26.28 15.94 -0.41
N GLU A 354 -26.01 16.19 -1.69
CA GLU A 354 -24.93 17.08 -2.14
C GLU A 354 -25.04 18.51 -1.56
N ASP A 355 -26.25 19.05 -1.45
CA ASP A 355 -26.52 20.37 -0.86
C ASP A 355 -26.09 20.44 0.61
N LYS A 356 -26.33 19.37 1.37
CA LYS A 356 -25.92 19.25 2.78
C LYS A 356 -24.41 19.13 2.91
N VAL A 357 -23.75 18.39 2.03
CA VAL A 357 -22.28 18.31 2.01
C VAL A 357 -21.66 19.68 1.68
N LYS A 358 -22.25 20.42 0.74
CA LYS A 358 -21.80 21.77 0.36
C LYS A 358 -22.02 22.80 1.48
N GLU A 359 -23.05 22.61 2.30
CA GLU A 359 -23.29 23.43 3.49
C GLU A 359 -22.13 23.32 4.48
N ILE A 360 -21.61 22.12 4.74
CA ILE A 360 -20.45 21.88 5.63
C ILE A 360 -19.22 22.67 5.16
N ILE A 361 -18.91 22.61 3.87
CA ILE A 361 -17.78 23.36 3.28
C ILE A 361 -18.01 24.87 3.40
N SER A 362 -19.24 25.33 3.16
CA SER A 362 -19.59 26.75 3.20
C SER A 362 -19.51 27.33 4.61
N GLN A 363 -19.92 26.56 5.62
CA GLN A 363 -19.79 26.95 7.03
C GLN A 363 -18.31 27.04 7.46
N GLY A 364 -17.48 26.11 6.98
CA GLY A 364 -16.03 26.15 7.21
C GLY A 364 -15.32 27.36 6.60
N LEU A 365 -15.84 27.93 5.51
CA LEU A 365 -15.31 29.17 4.91
C LEU A 365 -15.62 30.42 5.74
N VAL A 366 -16.67 30.40 6.56
CA VAL A 366 -17.09 31.54 7.39
C VAL A 366 -16.29 31.63 8.69
N LEU A 367 -15.77 30.49 9.16
CA LEU A 367 -14.99 30.36 10.39
C LEU A 367 -13.47 30.42 10.17
N GLY A 368 -13.03 30.50 8.91
CA GLY A 368 -11.63 30.40 8.45
C GLY A 368 -10.82 31.68 8.53
#